data_AF-A0A8A1M6U3-F1
#
_entry.id   AF-A0A8A1M6U3-F1
#
_cell.length_a   1.000
_cell.length_b   1.000
_cell.length_c   1.000
_cell.angle_alpha   90.00
_cell.angle_beta   90.00
_cell.angle_gamma   90.00
#
_symmetry.space_group_name_H-M   'P 1'
#
loop_
_entity.id
_entity.type
_entity.pdbx_description
1 polymer ?
#
loop_
_entity_poly.entity_id
_entity_poly.type
_entity_poly.pdbx_seq_one_letter_code
_entity_poly.pdbx_strand_id
1 'polypeptide(L)'
;MSKQIKEFFSKVRKNYDVAKKLGATFTSGNRILPSQTTKNGADYQLRLDAGELVDRRYQNIVLQVTSQAKNTATARFDTLAEDQDAETERVLNELQDQARKNL
;
A
#
# COMPACT_ATOMS: atom_id res chain seq x y z
N MET A 1 6.36 16.67 -1.15
CA MET A 1 6.19 15.23 -0.87
C MET A 1 5.22 14.51 -1.83
N SER A 2 4.33 15.21 -2.55
CA SER A 2 3.44 14.58 -3.56
C SER A 2 4.17 13.84 -4.71
N LYS A 3 5.34 14.33 -5.12
CA LYS A 3 6.17 13.71 -6.16
C LYS A 3 6.69 12.33 -5.73
N GLN A 4 7.16 12.19 -4.50
CA GLN A 4 7.63 10.91 -3.94
C GLN A 4 6.50 9.88 -3.85
N ILE A 5 5.28 10.32 -3.51
CA ILE A 5 4.10 9.44 -3.53
C ILE A 5 3.84 8.93 -4.95
N LYS A 6 3.80 9.82 -5.95
CA LYS A 6 3.63 9.42 -7.36
C LYS A 6 4.72 8.45 -7.82
N GLU A 7 5.97 8.76 -7.54
CA GLU A 7 7.11 7.90 -7.90
C GLU A 7 7.07 6.56 -7.17
N PHE A 8 6.67 6.52 -5.90
CA PHE A 8 6.47 5.29 -5.14
C PHE A 8 5.44 4.39 -5.81
N PHE A 9 4.21 4.88 -6.02
CA PHE A 9 3.15 4.08 -6.65
C PHE A 9 3.51 3.68 -8.07
N SER A 10 4.18 4.53 -8.84
CA SER A 10 4.65 4.21 -10.19
C SER A 10 5.71 3.10 -10.18
N LYS A 11 6.73 3.20 -9.33
CA LYS A 11 7.76 2.16 -9.16
C LYS A 11 7.14 0.87 -8.66
N VAL A 12 6.23 0.94 -7.69
CA VAL A 12 5.57 -0.22 -7.10
C VAL A 12 4.70 -0.94 -8.14
N ARG A 13 3.85 -0.22 -8.89
CA ARG A 13 3.06 -0.81 -9.99
C ARG A 13 3.93 -1.39 -11.12
N LYS A 14 5.10 -0.80 -11.39
CA LYS A 14 6.00 -1.26 -12.45
C LYS A 14 6.85 -2.47 -12.04
N ASN A 15 7.28 -2.51 -10.78
CA ASN A 15 8.21 -3.53 -10.29
C ASN A 15 7.53 -4.66 -9.52
N TYR A 16 6.29 -4.46 -9.06
CA TYR A 16 5.54 -5.41 -8.26
C TYR A 16 4.13 -5.58 -8.81
N ASP A 17 3.66 -6.82 -8.74
CA ASP A 17 2.26 -7.16 -8.95
C ASP A 17 1.46 -6.77 -7.69
N VAL A 18 0.95 -5.53 -7.69
CA VAL A 18 0.34 -4.93 -6.51
C VAL A 18 -0.97 -5.61 -6.15
N ALA A 19 -1.74 -6.06 -7.15
CA ALA A 19 -3.00 -6.75 -6.91
C ALA A 19 -2.77 -8.10 -6.23
N LYS A 20 -1.83 -8.88 -6.76
CA LYS A 20 -1.42 -10.13 -6.11
C LYS A 20 -0.82 -9.93 -4.73
N LYS A 21 -0.15 -8.79 -4.48
CA LYS A 21 0.41 -8.43 -3.18
C LYS A 21 -0.64 -7.88 -2.21
N LEU A 22 -1.68 -7.19 -2.65
CA LEU A 22 -2.75 -6.73 -1.75
C LEU A 22 -3.75 -7.85 -1.46
N GLY A 23 -4.02 -8.71 -2.44
CA GLY A 23 -4.88 -9.89 -2.31
C GLY A 23 -4.26 -11.07 -1.59
N ALA A 24 -2.94 -11.05 -1.35
CA ALA A 24 -2.32 -12.07 -0.52
C ALA A 24 -2.68 -11.85 0.96
N THR A 25 -2.90 -12.95 1.69
CA THR A 25 -3.27 -12.90 3.11
C THR A 25 -2.06 -12.49 3.93
N PHE A 26 -2.05 -11.26 4.45
CA PHE A 26 -1.04 -10.80 5.39
C PHE A 26 -1.60 -10.73 6.81
N THR A 27 -0.75 -11.04 7.77
CA THR A 27 -1.01 -10.70 9.17
C THR A 27 -0.97 -9.18 9.36
N SER A 28 -1.77 -8.66 10.29
CA SER A 28 -1.74 -7.24 10.64
C SER A 28 -0.34 -6.82 11.11
N GLY A 29 0.11 -5.66 10.66
CA GLY A 29 1.45 -5.10 10.89
C GLY A 29 2.52 -5.60 9.92
N ASN A 30 2.18 -6.49 8.98
CA ASN A 30 3.17 -7.06 8.07
C ASN A 30 3.37 -6.19 6.83
N ARG A 31 4.62 -6.00 6.40
CA ARG A 31 4.92 -5.16 5.23
C ARG A 31 4.49 -5.88 3.95
N ILE A 32 3.57 -5.27 3.21
CA ILE A 32 3.13 -5.75 1.91
C ILE A 32 4.14 -5.31 0.84
N LEU A 33 4.41 -4.00 0.81
CA LEU A 33 5.26 -3.37 -0.20
C LEU A 33 6.06 -2.20 0.39
N PRO A 34 7.20 -1.84 -0.21
CA PRO A 34 7.92 -2.60 -1.22
C PRO A 34 8.58 -3.84 -0.57
N SER A 35 8.91 -4.86 -1.39
CA SER A 35 9.60 -6.05 -0.89
C SER A 35 10.90 -5.65 -0.18
N GLN A 36 11.16 -6.29 0.96
CA GLN A 36 12.27 -5.97 1.86
C GLN A 36 13.59 -6.42 1.24
N THR A 37 14.13 -5.61 0.34
CA THR A 37 15.47 -5.78 -0.24
C THR A 37 16.38 -4.63 0.19
N THR A 38 17.68 -4.86 0.20
CA THR A 38 18.72 -3.89 0.59
C THR A 38 18.73 -2.62 -0.28
N LYS A 39 18.29 -2.72 -1.54
CA LYS A 39 18.16 -1.56 -2.45
C LYS A 39 16.89 -0.76 -2.16
N ASN A 40 15.78 -1.46 -1.92
CA ASN A 40 14.48 -0.85 -1.69
C ASN A 40 14.38 -0.09 -0.36
N GLY A 41 15.09 -0.53 0.68
CA GLY A 41 15.08 0.16 1.98
C GLY A 41 15.62 1.59 1.92
N ALA A 42 16.52 1.89 0.98
CA ALA A 42 17.09 3.22 0.78
C ALA A 42 16.30 4.06 -0.26
N ASP A 43 15.74 3.40 -1.28
CA ASP A 43 15.02 4.08 -2.38
C ASP A 43 13.55 4.43 -2.06
N TYR A 44 12.91 3.71 -1.14
CA TYR A 44 11.50 3.89 -0.83
C TYR A 44 11.28 4.56 0.52
N GLN A 45 10.94 5.85 0.45
CA GLN A 45 10.56 6.64 1.62
C GLN A 45 9.17 6.27 2.16
N LEU A 46 8.36 5.57 1.36
CA LEU A 46 7.01 5.10 1.69
C LEU A 46 6.96 3.57 1.72
N ARG A 47 6.05 3.02 2.52
CA ARG A 47 5.77 1.59 2.62
C ARG A 47 4.27 1.35 2.77
N LEU A 48 3.79 0.25 2.22
CA LEU A 48 2.44 -0.29 2.41
C LEU A 48 2.53 -1.45 3.39
N ASP A 49 1.84 -1.32 4.49
CA ASP A 49 1.74 -2.32 5.54
C ASP A 49 0.29 -2.83 5.59
N ALA A 50 0.13 -4.13 5.83
CA ALA A 50 -1.17 -4.76 6.06
C ALA A 50 -1.66 -4.36 7.44
N GLY A 51 -2.85 -3.79 7.51
CA GLY A 51 -3.55 -3.51 8.76
C GLY A 51 -4.40 -4.69 9.23
N GLU A 52 -5.43 -4.40 10.01
CA GLU A 52 -6.40 -5.41 10.44
C GLU A 52 -7.29 -5.88 9.29
N LEU A 53 -7.60 -7.18 9.32
CA LEU A 53 -8.63 -7.77 8.50
C LEU A 53 -9.99 -7.53 9.17
N VAL A 54 -10.82 -6.72 8.54
CA VAL A 54 -12.17 -6.35 8.97
C VAL A 54 -13.18 -7.30 8.32
N ASP A 55 -14.14 -7.80 9.10
CA ASP A 55 -15.23 -8.68 8.65
C ASP A 55 -14.77 -9.94 7.89
N ARG A 56 -13.50 -10.35 8.04
CA ARG A 56 -12.87 -11.44 7.27
C ARG A 56 -12.95 -11.27 5.74
N ARG A 57 -13.23 -10.05 5.27
CA ARG A 57 -13.42 -9.71 3.86
C ARG A 57 -12.61 -8.49 3.44
N TYR A 58 -12.52 -7.48 4.31
CA TYR A 58 -11.84 -6.23 4.00
C TYR A 58 -10.50 -6.15 4.71
N GLN A 59 -9.41 -6.20 3.96
CA GLN A 59 -8.07 -6.02 4.49
C GLN A 59 -7.76 -4.52 4.56
N ASN A 60 -7.51 -3.99 5.76
CA ASN A 60 -7.01 -2.62 5.86
C ASN A 60 -5.58 -2.57 5.32
N ILE A 61 -5.28 -1.55 4.53
CA ILE A 61 -3.98 -1.27 3.94
C ILE A 61 -3.55 0.09 4.44
N VAL A 62 -2.37 0.16 5.03
CA VAL A 62 -1.84 1.37 5.64
C VAL A 62 -0.62 1.82 4.84
N LEU A 63 -0.62 3.07 4.37
CA LEU A 63 0.54 3.70 3.79
C LEU A 63 1.29 4.47 4.88
N GLN A 64 2.50 4.03 5.20
CA GLN A 64 3.35 4.63 6.22
C GLN A 64 4.61 5.24 5.59
N VAL A 65 5.11 6.33 6.16
CA VAL A 65 6.41 6.91 5.77
C VAL A 65 7.52 6.18 6.52
N THR A 66 8.44 5.50 5.82
CA THR A 66 9.56 4.76 6.40
C THR A 66 10.42 5.64 7.32
N SER A 67 10.70 6.89 6.92
CA SER A 67 11.59 7.80 7.66
C SER A 67 10.99 8.37 8.95
N GLN A 68 9.67 8.36 9.11
CA GLN A 68 8.98 8.99 10.26
C GLN A 68 8.04 8.04 11.00
N ALA A 69 7.91 6.79 10.54
CA ALA A 69 6.91 5.84 11.02
C ALA A 69 5.50 6.44 11.14
N LYS A 70 5.16 7.42 10.29
CA LYS A 70 3.89 8.15 10.35
C LYS A 70 2.91 7.55 9.34
N ASN A 71 1.71 7.22 9.80
CA ASN A 71 0.63 6.77 8.95
C ASN A 71 0.15 7.96 8.12
N THR A 72 0.24 7.81 6.81
CA THR A 72 -0.05 8.88 5.85
C THR A 72 -1.43 8.69 5.23
N ALA A 73 -1.83 7.44 5.02
CA ALA A 73 -3.13 7.10 4.46
C ALA A 73 -3.52 5.69 4.87
N THR A 74 -4.82 5.42 4.88
CA THR A 74 -5.37 4.08 5.12
C THR A 74 -6.53 3.83 4.19
N ALA A 75 -6.56 2.66 3.57
CA ALA A 75 -7.63 2.26 2.67
C ALA A 75 -8.04 0.82 2.95
N ARG A 76 -9.25 0.46 2.54
CA ARG A 76 -9.81 -0.88 2.71
C ARG A 76 -9.78 -1.60 1.38
N PHE A 77 -9.16 -2.77 1.36
CA PHE A 77 -9.07 -3.64 0.20
C PHE A 77 -10.04 -4.82 0.36
N ASP A 78 -11.01 -4.95 -0.54
CA ASP A 78 -11.90 -6.12 -0.58
C ASP A 78 -11.17 -7.32 -1.18
N THR A 79 -10.82 -8.30 -0.35
CA THR A 79 -10.12 -9.52 -0.81
C THR A 79 -11.06 -10.48 -1.55
N LEU A 80 -12.38 -10.29 -1.41
CA LEU A 80 -13.42 -11.06 -2.08
C LEU A 80 -13.98 -10.35 -3.32
N ALA A 81 -13.37 -9.25 -3.76
CA ALA A 81 -13.74 -8.60 -5.01
C ALA A 81 -13.56 -9.57 -6.19
N GLU A 82 -14.54 -9.62 -7.10
CA GLU A 82 -14.43 -10.38 -8.35
C GLU A 82 -13.27 -9.88 -9.21
N ASP A 83 -13.05 -8.56 -9.20
CA ASP A 83 -11.94 -7.90 -9.89
C ASP A 83 -10.96 -7.30 -8.86
N GLN A 84 -9.95 -8.09 -8.52
CA GLN A 84 -8.90 -7.67 -7.58
C GLN A 84 -8.01 -6.56 -8.14
N ASP A 85 -7.87 -6.46 -9.47
CA ASP A 85 -7.07 -5.42 -10.11
C ASP A 85 -7.78 -4.07 -10.04
N ALA A 86 -9.07 -4.02 -10.37
CA ALA A 86 -9.88 -2.82 -10.24
C ALA A 86 -9.98 -2.33 -8.79
N GLU A 87 -10.19 -3.25 -7.84
CA GLU A 87 -10.21 -2.90 -6.42
C GLU A 87 -8.84 -2.41 -5.93
N THR A 88 -7.76 -3.02 -6.41
CA THR A 88 -6.39 -2.58 -6.14
C THR A 88 -6.17 -1.15 -6.65
N GLU A 89 -6.54 -0.86 -7.89
CA GLU A 89 -6.37 0.47 -8.45
C GLU A 89 -7.16 1.52 -7.65
N ARG A 90 -8.40 1.19 -7.27
CA ARG A 90 -9.24 2.03 -6.41
C ARG A 90 -8.54 2.34 -5.09
N VAL A 91 -8.06 1.31 -4.40
CA VAL A 91 -7.35 1.42 -3.11
C VAL A 91 -6.06 2.22 -3.24
N LEU A 92 -5.25 1.96 -4.27
CA LEU A 92 -3.99 2.69 -4.49
C LEU A 92 -4.24 4.17 -4.80
N ASN A 93 -5.26 4.48 -5.61
CA ASN A 93 -5.62 5.86 -5.91
C ASN A 93 -6.12 6.58 -4.65
N GLU A 94 -6.94 5.91 -3.84
CA GLU A 94 -7.40 6.44 -2.56
C GLU A 94 -6.25 6.69 -1.58
N LEU A 95 -5.34 5.73 -1.42
CA LEU A 95 -4.13 5.88 -0.60
C LEU A 95 -3.26 7.02 -1.10
N GLN A 96 -3.10 7.15 -2.41
CA GLN A 96 -2.32 8.21 -3.03
C GLN A 96 -2.92 9.59 -2.75
N ASP A 97 -4.23 9.74 -2.88
CA ASP A 97 -4.90 11.02 -2.66
C ASP A 97 -4.96 11.40 -1.18
N GLN A 98 -5.26 10.44 -0.29
CA GLN A 98 -5.18 10.67 1.15
C GLN A 98 -3.76 11.05 1.58
N ALA A 99 -2.75 10.35 1.07
CA ALA A 99 -1.37 10.64 1.39
C ALA A 99 -0.96 12.03 0.92
N ARG A 100 -1.44 12.49 -0.24
CA ARG A 100 -1.22 13.86 -0.71
C ARG A 100 -1.95 14.91 0.12
N LYS A 101 -3.11 14.59 0.71
CA LYS A 101 -3.85 15.51 1.59
C LYS A 101 -3.23 15.62 2.98
N ASN A 102 -2.63 14.55 3.48
CA ASN A 102 -2.00 14.50 4.81
C ASN A 102 -0.55 15.02 4.85
N LEU A 103 -0.03 15.53 3.73
CA LEU A 103 1.35 15.97 3.52
C LEU A 103 1.42 17.39 2.94
#